data_AF-A0A7S7QKH5-F1
#
_entry.id   AF-A0A7S7QKH5-F1
#
_cell.length_a   1.000
_cell.length_b   1.000
_cell.length_c   1.000
_cell.angle_alpha   90.00
_cell.angle_beta   90.00
_cell.angle_gamma   90.00
#
_symmetry.space_group_name_H-M   'P 1'
#
loop_
_entity.id
_entity.type
_entity.pdbx_description
1 polymer ?
#
loop_
_entity_poly.entity_id
_entity_poly.type
_entity_poly.pdbx_seq_one_letter_code
_entity_poly.pdbx_strand_id
1 'polypeptide(L)'
;MRHAMFANLILRLGLAIAAASLLLVSAVQAADIKDLTERLPRAYIGEFLWDGDNTVQNVVITFDQVRARNDQTAEAFGCGAYQVGRHVTKIKVRMFVRQPDLQVEIFEMSPEGNGSFETGGSHRGNLSDDLQNIDAQWITTASGQRGQLHLHAASSAACEPAESL
;
A
#
# COMPACT_ATOMS: atom_id res chain seq x y z
N MET A 1 43.93 14.99 35.30
CA MET A 1 44.14 14.35 33.98
C MET A 1 43.47 12.97 33.83
N ARG A 2 43.45 12.08 34.84
CA ARG A 2 42.78 10.76 34.74
C ARG A 2 41.27 10.83 34.43
N HIS A 3 40.50 11.75 35.02
CA HIS A 3 39.04 11.85 34.78
C HIS A 3 38.65 12.21 33.34
N ALA A 4 39.45 13.01 32.63
CA ALA A 4 39.19 13.38 31.24
C ALA A 4 39.40 12.20 30.26
N MET A 5 40.31 11.27 30.58
CA MET A 5 40.56 10.07 29.79
C MET A 5 39.40 9.06 29.87
N PHE A 6 38.84 8.86 31.06
CA PHE A 6 37.70 7.96 31.26
C PHE A 6 36.42 8.49 30.60
N ALA A 7 36.17 9.80 30.68
CA ALA A 7 35.03 10.43 30.00
C ALA A 7 35.09 10.28 28.47
N ASN A 8 36.27 10.43 27.88
CA ASN A 8 36.48 10.29 26.43
C ASN A 8 36.34 8.83 25.96
N LEU A 9 36.74 7.85 26.79
CA LEU A 9 36.55 6.42 26.50
C LEU A 9 35.07 6.02 26.56
N ILE A 10 34.34 6.47 27.58
CA ILE A 10 32.89 6.21 27.73
C ILE A 10 32.11 6.83 26.58
N LEU A 11 32.45 8.07 26.18
CA LEU A 11 31.81 8.75 25.05
C LEU A 11 32.04 8.00 23.72
N ARG A 12 33.28 7.55 23.45
CA ARG A 12 33.60 6.77 22.25
C ARG A 12 32.92 5.40 22.22
N LEU A 13 32.83 4.73 23.36
CA LEU A 13 32.12 3.45 23.46
C LEU A 13 30.61 3.63 23.25
N GLY A 14 30.02 4.67 23.84
CA GLY A 14 28.60 5.01 23.63
C GLY A 14 28.27 5.35 22.17
N LEU A 15 29.13 6.10 21.49
CA LEU A 15 29.00 6.39 20.06
C LEU A 15 29.12 5.14 19.18
N ALA A 16 30.07 4.24 19.49
CA ALA A 16 30.23 2.99 18.75
C ALA A 16 29.02 2.06 18.92
N ILE A 17 28.49 1.95 20.14
CA ILE A 17 27.28 1.17 20.43
C ILE A 17 26.07 1.76 19.70
N ALA A 18 25.88 3.08 19.77
CA ALA A 18 24.78 3.75 19.07
C ALA A 18 24.86 3.53 17.54
N ALA A 19 26.03 3.69 16.94
CA ALA A 19 26.24 3.44 15.52
C ALA A 19 25.94 1.97 15.14
N ALA A 20 26.40 1.00 15.94
CA ALA A 20 26.12 -0.41 15.72
C ALA A 20 24.62 -0.73 15.83
N SER A 21 23.92 -0.16 16.82
CA SER A 21 22.48 -0.35 16.99
C SER A 21 21.67 0.24 15.82
N LEU A 22 22.06 1.42 15.31
CA LEU A 22 21.41 2.00 14.12
C LEU A 22 21.57 1.10 12.89
N LEU A 23 22.77 0.56 12.66
CA LEU A 23 23.03 -0.32 11.51
C LEU A 23 22.20 -1.61 11.58
N LEU A 24 22.00 -2.16 12.79
CA LEU A 24 21.16 -3.35 12.99
C LEU A 24 19.68 -3.05 12.70
N VAL A 25 19.17 -1.90 13.15
CA VAL A 25 17.77 -1.50 12.89
C VAL A 25 17.51 -1.35 11.39
N SER A 26 18.42 -0.71 10.65
CA SER A 26 18.30 -0.57 9.20
C SER A 26 18.35 -1.91 8.47
N ALA A 27 19.21 -2.85 8.91
CA ALA A 27 19.30 -4.17 8.31
C ALA A 27 18.02 -5.00 8.53
N VAL A 28 17.41 -4.91 9.72
CA VAL A 28 16.14 -5.57 10.03
C VAL A 28 15.02 -4.99 9.15
N GLN A 29 14.90 -3.66 9.09
CA GLN A 29 13.90 -2.98 8.27
C GLN A 29 13.99 -3.35 6.78
N ALA A 30 15.21 -3.38 6.23
CA ALA A 30 15.43 -3.80 4.86
C ALA A 30 15.03 -5.28 4.62
N ALA A 31 15.27 -6.16 5.59
CA ALA A 31 14.85 -7.56 5.52
C ALA A 31 13.32 -7.70 5.59
N ASP A 32 12.66 -6.95 6.48
CA ASP A 32 11.20 -6.95 6.62
C ASP A 32 10.50 -6.46 5.35
N ILE A 33 11.02 -5.39 4.74
CA ILE A 33 10.49 -4.90 3.45
C ILE A 33 10.73 -5.90 2.33
N LYS A 34 11.88 -6.56 2.30
CA LYS A 34 12.14 -7.62 1.31
C LYS A 34 11.11 -8.75 1.46
N ASP A 35 10.91 -9.28 2.67
CA ASP A 35 9.91 -10.33 2.95
C ASP A 35 8.50 -9.87 2.52
N LEU A 36 8.12 -8.64 2.88
CA LEU A 36 6.84 -8.04 2.47
C LEU A 36 6.69 -8.03 0.95
N THR A 37 7.69 -7.56 0.20
CA THR A 37 7.60 -7.47 -1.27
C THR A 37 7.53 -8.83 -1.97
N GLU A 38 8.12 -9.87 -1.37
CA GLU A 38 8.08 -11.24 -1.86
C GLU A 38 6.73 -11.92 -1.56
N ARG A 39 6.14 -11.64 -0.39
CA ARG A 39 4.91 -12.27 0.09
C ARG A 39 3.62 -11.55 -0.29
N LEU A 40 3.69 -10.26 -0.64
CA LEU A 40 2.51 -9.48 -0.97
C LEU A 40 1.74 -10.14 -2.14
N PRO A 41 0.45 -10.48 -1.93
CA PRO A 41 -0.38 -11.05 -2.99
C PRO A 41 -0.40 -10.20 -4.26
N ARG A 42 -0.43 -10.89 -5.41
CA ARG A 42 -0.43 -10.26 -6.74
C ARG A 42 -1.83 -9.95 -7.24
N ALA A 43 -2.87 -10.45 -6.59
CA ALA A 43 -4.25 -10.18 -6.94
C ALA A 43 -5.10 -10.03 -5.68
N TYR A 44 -6.02 -9.09 -5.73
CA TYR A 44 -7.03 -8.85 -4.72
C TYR A 44 -8.38 -8.68 -5.41
N ILE A 45 -9.43 -9.21 -4.79
CA ILE A 45 -10.81 -9.05 -5.25
C ILE A 45 -11.69 -8.65 -4.08
N GLY A 46 -12.79 -7.98 -4.36
CA GLY A 46 -13.73 -7.61 -3.32
C GLY A 46 -14.69 -6.54 -3.80
N GLU A 47 -15.01 -5.61 -2.91
CA GLU A 47 -16.12 -4.70 -3.10
C GLU A 47 -15.78 -3.29 -2.61
N PHE A 48 -16.40 -2.32 -3.27
CA PHE A 48 -16.42 -0.94 -2.85
C PHE A 48 -17.86 -0.44 -2.72
N LEU A 49 -18.13 0.35 -1.69
CA LEU A 49 -19.44 0.92 -1.40
C LEU A 49 -19.30 2.39 -0.95
N TRP A 50 -20.04 3.29 -1.58
CA TRP A 50 -20.13 4.68 -1.12
C TRP A 50 -21.01 4.77 0.14
N ASP A 51 -20.61 5.60 1.10
CA ASP A 51 -21.44 5.90 2.27
C ASP A 51 -22.77 6.52 1.81
N GLY A 52 -23.90 5.90 2.19
CA GLY A 52 -25.24 6.33 1.81
C GLY A 52 -25.73 5.85 0.44
N ASP A 53 -24.93 5.06 -0.28
CA ASP A 53 -25.34 4.31 -1.48
C ASP A 53 -25.44 2.82 -1.15
N ASN A 54 -26.34 2.09 -1.83
CA ASN A 54 -26.46 0.63 -1.72
C ASN A 54 -25.91 -0.08 -2.98
N THR A 55 -25.34 0.67 -3.91
CA THR A 55 -24.76 0.15 -5.14
C THR A 55 -23.36 -0.39 -4.87
N VAL A 56 -23.27 -1.72 -4.75
CA VAL A 56 -21.99 -2.42 -4.62
C VAL A 56 -21.25 -2.37 -5.95
N GLN A 57 -19.97 -2.00 -5.90
CA GLN A 57 -19.05 -2.07 -7.03
C GLN A 57 -18.07 -3.21 -6.79
N ASN A 58 -18.07 -4.22 -7.65
CA ASN A 58 -17.10 -5.31 -7.55
C ASN A 58 -15.74 -4.80 -8.01
N VAL A 59 -14.70 -5.09 -7.25
CA VAL A 59 -13.35 -4.60 -7.49
C VAL A 59 -12.40 -5.77 -7.72
N VAL A 60 -11.56 -5.63 -8.73
CA VAL A 60 -10.39 -6.48 -8.95
C VAL A 60 -9.17 -5.59 -9.02
N ILE A 61 -8.09 -5.95 -8.34
CA ILE A 61 -6.79 -5.30 -8.45
C ILE A 61 -5.73 -6.38 -8.68
N THR A 62 -4.83 -6.16 -9.63
CA THR A 62 -3.67 -7.03 -9.85
C THR A 62 -2.40 -6.21 -9.95
N PHE A 63 -1.32 -6.69 -9.34
CA PHE A 63 -0.02 -6.04 -9.33
C PHE A 63 0.98 -6.78 -10.22
N ASP A 64 1.46 -6.11 -11.27
CA ASP A 64 2.52 -6.61 -12.14
C ASP A 64 3.91 -6.32 -11.55
N GLN A 65 4.03 -5.23 -10.79
CA GLN A 65 5.26 -4.86 -10.09
C GLN A 65 5.01 -4.68 -8.60
N VAL A 66 5.85 -5.30 -7.76
CA VAL A 66 5.95 -5.01 -6.33
C VAL A 66 7.43 -4.87 -6.01
N ARG A 67 7.81 -3.77 -5.37
CA ARG A 67 9.20 -3.44 -5.06
C ARG A 67 9.33 -2.69 -3.75
N ALA A 68 10.51 -2.75 -3.16
CA ALA A 68 10.89 -1.81 -2.10
C ALA A 68 10.99 -0.40 -2.69
N ARG A 69 10.30 0.57 -2.08
CA ARG A 69 10.51 1.99 -2.39
C ARG A 69 11.62 2.58 -1.53
N ASN A 70 11.67 2.17 -0.27
CA ASN A 70 12.71 2.46 0.71
C ASN A 70 12.65 1.38 1.82
N ASP A 71 13.44 1.55 2.88
CA ASP A 71 13.57 0.59 3.98
C ASP A 71 12.29 0.43 4.84
N GLN A 72 11.23 1.20 4.58
CA GLN A 72 9.99 1.18 5.38
C GLN A 72 8.73 1.14 4.52
N THR A 73 8.84 1.11 3.19
CA THR A 73 7.68 1.20 2.30
C THR A 73 7.87 0.31 1.09
N ALA A 74 6.92 -0.60 0.88
CA ALA A 74 6.73 -1.30 -0.38
C ALA A 74 5.83 -0.48 -1.30
N GLU A 75 6.08 -0.58 -2.61
CA GLU A 75 5.29 0.03 -3.66
C GLU A 75 4.86 -1.05 -4.64
N ALA A 76 3.57 -1.08 -4.96
CA ALA A 76 2.99 -1.96 -5.93
C ALA A 76 2.32 -1.16 -7.06
N PHE A 77 2.52 -1.59 -8.29
CA PHE A 77 1.83 -1.06 -9.47
C PHE A 77 1.09 -2.17 -10.18
N GLY A 78 0.03 -1.80 -10.89
CA GLY A 78 -0.66 -2.68 -11.81
C GLY A 78 -1.96 -2.07 -12.29
N CYS A 79 -2.97 -2.91 -12.45
CA CYS A 79 -4.29 -2.50 -12.91
C CYS A 79 -5.37 -2.81 -11.90
N GLY A 80 -6.51 -2.15 -12.08
CA GLY A 80 -7.74 -2.48 -11.38
C GLY A 80 -8.94 -2.39 -12.31
N ALA A 81 -10.05 -3.00 -11.90
CA ALA A 81 -11.32 -2.91 -12.57
C ALA A 81 -12.45 -2.80 -11.55
N TYR A 82 -13.36 -1.87 -11.79
CA TYR A 82 -14.61 -1.70 -11.07
C TYR A 82 -15.77 -2.16 -11.94
N GLN A 83 -16.63 -3.03 -11.42
CA GLN A 83 -17.82 -3.49 -12.12
C GLN A 83 -19.10 -3.14 -11.36
N VAL A 84 -19.99 -2.41 -12.04
CA VAL A 84 -21.35 -2.09 -11.57
C VAL A 84 -22.35 -2.59 -12.61
N GLY A 85 -23.07 -3.67 -12.28
CA GLY A 85 -23.94 -4.36 -13.22
C GLY A 85 -23.15 -4.87 -14.44
N ARG A 86 -23.42 -4.30 -15.62
CA ARG A 86 -22.73 -4.62 -16.89
C ARG A 86 -21.63 -3.63 -17.27
N HIS A 87 -21.46 -2.56 -16.50
CA HIS A 87 -20.44 -1.54 -16.78
C HIS A 87 -19.16 -1.91 -16.06
N VAL A 88 -18.05 -1.85 -16.79
CA VAL A 88 -16.71 -2.06 -16.26
C VAL A 88 -15.90 -0.80 -16.50
N THR A 89 -15.25 -0.30 -15.45
CA THR A 89 -14.25 0.76 -15.54
C THR A 89 -12.89 0.17 -15.22
N LYS A 90 -11.96 0.25 -16.17
CA LYS A 90 -10.57 -0.18 -15.99
C LYS A 90 -9.75 1.01 -15.47
N ILE A 91 -8.79 0.75 -14.61
CA ILE A 91 -7.89 1.76 -14.03
C ILE A 91 -6.45 1.23 -13.95
N LYS A 92 -5.51 2.15 -13.83
CA LYS A 92 -4.17 1.86 -13.29
C LYS A 92 -4.20 2.05 -11.78
N VAL A 93 -3.47 1.19 -11.07
CA VAL A 93 -3.39 1.20 -9.61
C VAL A 93 -1.95 1.40 -9.17
N ARG A 94 -1.77 2.23 -8.14
CA ARG A 94 -0.53 2.34 -7.37
C ARG A 94 -0.84 2.21 -5.90
N MET A 95 -0.20 1.27 -5.22
CA MET A 95 -0.36 1.05 -3.79
C MET A 95 0.96 1.24 -3.05
N PHE A 96 0.91 1.87 -1.88
CA PHE A 96 2.00 1.85 -0.90
C PHE A 96 1.59 1.04 0.31
N VAL A 97 2.52 0.26 0.86
CA VAL A 97 2.37 -0.42 2.16
C VAL A 97 3.53 0.00 3.07
N ARG A 98 3.21 0.56 4.24
CA ARG A 98 4.21 1.03 5.21
C ARG A 98 4.40 0.00 6.33
N GLN A 99 5.65 -0.17 6.76
CA GLN A 99 6.02 -0.96 7.94
C GLN A 99 6.17 -0.03 9.17
N PRO A 100 5.97 -0.54 10.40
CA PRO A 100 5.60 -1.90 10.75
C PRO A 100 4.09 -2.16 10.84
N ASP A 101 3.28 -1.13 10.62
CA ASP A 101 1.84 -1.12 10.91
C ASP A 101 0.96 -1.56 9.73
N LEU A 102 1.56 -1.89 8.59
CA LEU A 102 0.89 -2.34 7.37
C LEU A 102 -0.18 -1.35 6.88
N GLN A 103 0.03 -0.06 7.11
CA GLN A 103 -0.82 0.99 6.55
C GLN A 103 -0.73 0.96 5.02
N VAL A 104 -1.90 0.99 4.37
CA VAL A 104 -2.00 1.04 2.91
C VAL A 104 -2.52 2.39 2.43
N GLU A 105 -2.02 2.79 1.26
CA GLU A 105 -2.57 3.88 0.48
C GLU A 105 -2.66 3.47 -0.99
N ILE A 106 -3.86 3.45 -1.56
CA ILE A 106 -4.13 3.00 -2.94
C ILE A 106 -4.65 4.17 -3.77
N PHE A 107 -3.99 4.42 -4.90
CA PHE A 107 -4.34 5.44 -5.87
C PHE A 107 -4.89 4.81 -7.14
N GLU A 108 -5.94 5.43 -7.67
CA GLU A 108 -6.64 5.02 -8.89
C GLU A 108 -6.39 6.08 -9.96
N MET A 109 -5.93 5.63 -11.13
CA MET A 109 -5.41 6.52 -12.17
C MET A 109 -5.89 6.06 -13.55
N SER A 110 -5.92 6.99 -14.51
CA SER A 110 -6.22 6.69 -15.93
C SER A 110 -7.49 5.83 -16.11
N PRO A 111 -8.66 6.27 -15.63
CA PRO A 111 -9.88 5.48 -15.77
C PRO A 111 -10.35 5.39 -17.22
N GLU A 112 -10.74 4.20 -17.62
CA GLU A 112 -11.31 3.89 -18.93
C GLU A 112 -12.67 3.25 -18.80
N GLY A 113 -13.65 3.84 -19.48
CA GLY A 113 -15.02 3.39 -19.47
C GLY A 113 -15.97 4.53 -19.77
N ASN A 114 -17.27 4.23 -19.71
CA ASN A 114 -18.31 5.07 -20.32
C ASN A 114 -18.93 6.04 -19.31
N GLY A 115 -18.31 6.24 -18.14
CA GLY A 115 -18.90 6.94 -16.99
C GLY A 115 -17.93 7.86 -16.27
N SER A 116 -18.47 8.73 -15.42
CA SER A 116 -17.68 9.55 -14.49
C SER A 116 -17.09 8.65 -13.40
N PHE A 117 -15.77 8.45 -13.42
CA PHE A 117 -15.04 7.73 -12.39
C PHE A 117 -14.26 8.72 -11.52
N GLU A 118 -14.37 8.56 -10.20
CA GLU A 118 -13.72 9.44 -9.22
C GLU A 118 -12.25 9.04 -9.04
N THR A 119 -11.33 9.99 -9.20
CA THR A 119 -9.87 9.76 -9.03
C THR A 119 -9.21 10.78 -8.10
N GLY A 120 -9.95 11.78 -7.64
CA GLY A 120 -9.53 12.83 -6.72
C GLY A 120 -9.50 12.36 -5.27
N GLY A 121 -8.61 11.42 -4.96
CA GLY A 121 -8.42 10.87 -3.62
C GLY A 121 -7.48 9.67 -3.59
N SER A 122 -7.49 8.95 -2.48
CA SER A 122 -6.87 7.63 -2.33
C SER A 122 -7.63 6.81 -1.29
N HIS A 123 -7.59 5.48 -1.43
CA HIS A 123 -8.04 4.59 -0.36
C HIS A 123 -6.95 4.53 0.70
N ARG A 124 -7.30 4.75 1.97
CA ARG A 124 -6.38 4.69 3.11
C ARG A 124 -6.90 3.74 4.16
N GLY A 125 -6.05 2.84 4.63
CA GLY A 125 -6.45 1.82 5.59
C GLY A 125 -5.31 0.89 5.98
N ASN A 126 -5.63 -0.39 6.20
CA ASN A 126 -4.66 -1.38 6.65
C ASN A 126 -4.71 -2.65 5.81
N LEU A 127 -3.55 -3.27 5.66
CA LEU A 127 -3.37 -4.64 5.20
C LEU A 127 -3.25 -5.54 6.44
N SER A 128 -3.95 -6.66 6.46
CA SER A 128 -3.88 -7.62 7.58
C SER A 128 -2.47 -8.21 7.73
N ASP A 129 -2.12 -8.68 8.93
CA ASP A 129 -0.80 -9.26 9.23
C ASP A 129 -0.43 -10.47 8.34
N ASP A 130 -1.43 -11.22 7.89
CA ASP A 130 -1.28 -12.35 6.95
C ASP A 130 -1.26 -11.91 5.48
N LEU A 131 -1.35 -10.61 5.23
CA LEU A 131 -1.43 -9.94 3.93
C LEU A 131 -2.65 -10.34 3.10
N GLN A 132 -3.63 -11.03 3.69
CA GLN A 132 -4.76 -11.58 2.93
C GLN A 132 -5.90 -10.59 2.74
N ASN A 133 -6.02 -9.54 3.57
CA ASN A 133 -7.16 -8.64 3.53
C ASN A 133 -6.71 -7.18 3.53
N ILE A 134 -7.37 -6.35 2.72
CA ILE A 134 -7.21 -4.90 2.73
C ILE A 134 -8.56 -4.29 3.07
N ASP A 135 -8.58 -3.51 4.14
CA ASP A 135 -9.71 -2.68 4.52
C ASP A 135 -9.27 -1.23 4.45
N ALA A 136 -9.92 -0.44 3.59
CA ALA A 136 -9.54 0.95 3.36
C ALA A 136 -10.75 1.85 3.10
N GLN A 137 -10.57 3.13 3.37
CA GLN A 137 -11.58 4.14 3.14
C GLN A 137 -11.10 5.14 2.08
N TRP A 138 -11.99 5.44 1.13
CA TRP A 138 -11.85 6.58 0.25
C TRP A 138 -12.44 7.84 0.89
N ILE A 139 -11.79 8.98 0.70
CA ILE A 139 -12.38 10.31 0.94
C ILE A 139 -12.09 11.17 -0.28
N THR A 140 -13.14 11.64 -0.95
CA THR A 140 -12.99 12.53 -2.10
C THR A 140 -12.42 13.87 -1.66
N THR A 141 -11.48 14.40 -2.44
CA THR A 141 -10.85 15.70 -2.15
C THR A 141 -11.83 16.86 -2.39
N ALA A 142 -12.73 16.70 -3.36
CA ALA A 142 -13.64 17.77 -3.78
C ALA A 142 -14.87 17.93 -2.86
N SER A 143 -15.49 16.83 -2.41
CA SER A 143 -16.75 16.87 -1.66
C SER A 143 -16.65 16.29 -0.25
N GLY A 144 -15.56 15.60 0.09
CA GLY A 144 -15.44 14.87 1.36
C GLY A 144 -16.33 13.63 1.44
N GLN A 145 -16.98 13.24 0.35
CA GLN A 145 -17.72 11.98 0.25
C GLN A 145 -16.81 10.80 0.56
N ARG A 146 -17.32 9.83 1.32
CA ARG A 146 -16.57 8.68 1.82
C ARG A 146 -17.11 7.39 1.23
N GLY A 147 -16.24 6.40 1.07
CA GLY A 147 -16.63 5.04 0.70
C GLY A 147 -15.68 4.02 1.29
N GLN A 148 -16.11 2.78 1.39
CA GLN A 148 -15.37 1.68 1.99
C GLN A 148 -14.95 0.68 0.92
N LEU A 149 -13.70 0.24 1.00
CA LEU A 149 -13.09 -0.77 0.16
C LEU A 149 -12.73 -1.96 1.03
N HIS A 150 -13.24 -3.13 0.66
CA HIS A 150 -12.94 -4.40 1.31
C HIS A 150 -12.42 -5.36 0.26
N LEU A 151 -11.17 -5.77 0.38
CA LEU A 151 -10.53 -6.69 -0.54
C LEU A 151 -9.95 -7.90 0.20
N HIS A 152 -9.96 -9.04 -0.48
CA HIS A 152 -9.24 -10.23 -0.06
C HIS A 152 -8.33 -10.73 -1.17
N ALA A 153 -7.21 -11.35 -0.79
CA ALA A 153 -6.24 -11.89 -1.71
C ALA A 153 -6.85 -13.02 -2.55
N ALA A 154 -6.47 -13.07 -3.82
CA ALA A 154 -6.85 -14.11 -4.76
C ALA A 154 -5.60 -14.77 -5.36
N SER A 155 -5.68 -16.06 -5.67
CA SER A 155 -4.59 -16.78 -6.34
C SER A 155 -4.31 -16.25 -7.75
N SER A 156 -5.36 -15.78 -8.43
CA SER A 156 -5.29 -15.10 -9.71
C SER A 156 -6.58 -14.32 -9.94
N ALA A 157 -6.47 -13.22 -10.68
CA ALA A 157 -7.62 -12.50 -11.22
C ALA A 157 -7.24 -11.94 -12.59
N ALA A 158 -8.21 -11.88 -13.50
CA ALA A 158 -8.02 -11.24 -14.78
C ALA A 158 -8.30 -9.75 -14.61
N CYS A 159 -7.28 -8.93 -14.85
CA CYS A 159 -7.42 -7.49 -14.97
C CYS A 159 -6.62 -7.07 -16.19
N GLU A 160 -7.29 -6.43 -17.14
CA GLU A 160 -6.63 -5.79 -18.27
C GLU A 160 -6.36 -4.34 -17.91
N PRO A 161 -5.14 -3.83 -18.12
CA PRO A 161 -4.81 -2.45 -17.82
C PRO A 161 -5.63 -1.49 -18.68
N ALA A 162 -5.91 -0.31 -18.12
CA ALA A 162 -6.34 0.83 -18.92
C ALA A 162 -5.24 1.20 -19.93
N GLU A 163 -5.60 1.43 -21.19
CA GLU A 163 -4.74 2.01 -22.22
C GLU A 163 -4.03 3.28 -21.70
N SER A 164 -2.76 3.44 -22.10
CA SER A 164 -2.01 4.64 -21.80
C SER A 164 -2.44 5.76 -22.74
N LEU A 165 -3.05 6.82 -22.21
CA LEU A 165 -3.09 8.13 -22.87
C LEU A 165 -1.67 8.72 -22.98
#